data_AF-G3NUC7-F1
#
_entry.id   AF-G3NUC7-F1
#
_cell.length_a   1.000
_cell.length_b   1.000
_cell.length_c   1.000
_cell.angle_alpha   90.00
_cell.angle_beta   90.00
_cell.angle_gamma   90.00
#
_symmetry.space_group_name_H-M   'P 1'
#
loop_
_entity.id
_entity.type
_entity.pdbx_description
1 polymer ?
#
loop_
_entity_poly.entity_id
_entity_poly.type
_entity_poly.pdbx_seq_one_letter_code
_entity_poly.pdbx_strand_id
1 'polypeptide(L)'
;MTLYGLMMKPIQRFPQFILLLQDMLKNTPAGHADRLPLQMALAELETLAEKLNEKKREADQRCEIRHIAKAMNERYLNKLLSNGSRYLIRSDDMVETVYNERGEVIKTKERRLFLLNDVLMCATANVRCPDGSGNVPLDQKFLLKWSVPLSFVEVLEFGSSEDMADSSRYPASHSGEKVVINAKPNKLYMGPGQLYQDLQNLIHDLSLVNQISSLIHSLKGNYQNVNSAVAQDWVSGLQRLILKKEEEIRAADRCRIQLQLPGKHDKSGRPTYFSAVFNTLSPATKQSWI
;
A
#
# COMPACT_ATOMS: atom_id res chain seq x y z
N MET A 1 37.91 -5.42 -29.80
CA MET A 1 36.52 -5.93 -29.91
C MET A 1 36.25 -6.82 -28.70
N THR A 2 35.20 -6.59 -27.90
CA THR A 2 34.93 -7.36 -26.67
C THR A 2 33.86 -8.43 -26.91
N LEU A 3 33.88 -9.50 -26.09
CA LEU A 3 32.83 -10.53 -26.11
C LEU A 3 31.43 -9.94 -25.89
N TYR A 4 31.29 -9.02 -24.94
CA TYR A 4 30.05 -8.28 -24.72
C TYR A 4 29.60 -7.53 -25.98
N GLY A 5 30.53 -6.85 -26.67
CA GLY A 5 30.26 -6.18 -27.93
C GLY A 5 29.79 -7.12 -29.03
N LEU A 6 30.32 -8.35 -29.10
CA LEU A 6 29.85 -9.40 -30.02
C LEU A 6 28.43 -9.87 -29.68
N MET A 7 28.09 -10.05 -28.40
CA MET A 7 26.78 -10.49 -27.94
C MET A 7 25.67 -9.45 -28.15
N MET A 8 26.01 -8.15 -28.16
CA MET A 8 25.06 -7.07 -28.42
C MET A 8 24.72 -6.92 -29.92
N LYS A 9 25.55 -7.45 -30.83
CA LYS A 9 25.35 -7.28 -32.28
C LYS A 9 24.00 -7.77 -32.80
N PRO A 10 23.47 -8.96 -32.43
CA PRO A 10 22.16 -9.40 -32.90
C PRO A 10 21.02 -8.47 -32.45
N ILE A 11 21.12 -7.93 -31.23
CA ILE A 11 20.15 -6.99 -30.67
C ILE A 11 20.19 -5.67 -31.45
N GLN A 12 21.39 -5.18 -31.79
CA GLN A 12 21.59 -3.94 -32.53
C GLN A 12 21.28 -4.06 -34.03
N ARG A 13 21.47 -5.24 -34.63
CA ARG A 13 21.21 -5.52 -36.05
C ARG A 13 19.74 -5.44 -36.41
N PHE A 14 18.85 -5.88 -35.50
CA PHE A 14 17.44 -5.98 -35.82
C PHE A 14 16.78 -4.62 -36.14
N PRO A 15 16.96 -3.55 -35.31
CA PRO A 15 16.48 -2.21 -35.66
C PRO A 15 17.07 -1.64 -36.96
N GLN A 16 18.31 -2.03 -37.32
CA GLN A 16 18.96 -1.55 -38.55
C GLN A 16 18.25 -2.05 -39.81
N PHE A 17 17.63 -3.23 -39.80
CA PHE A 17 16.86 -3.73 -40.95
C PHE A 17 15.60 -2.89 -41.19
N ILE A 18 14.92 -2.47 -40.13
CA ILE A 18 13.76 -1.58 -40.21
C ILE A 18 14.18 -0.23 -40.82
N LEU A 19 15.24 0.38 -40.29
CA LEU A 19 15.76 1.66 -40.81
C LEU A 19 16.18 1.57 -42.29
N LEU A 20 16.83 0.46 -42.67
CA LEU A 20 17.24 0.23 -44.05
C LEU A 20 16.04 0.11 -44.99
N LEU A 21 15.01 -0.65 -44.62
CA LEU A 21 13.80 -0.80 -45.44
C LEU A 21 12.98 0.48 -45.51
N GLN A 22 12.91 1.25 -44.42
CA GLN A 22 12.31 2.58 -44.43
C GLN A 22 13.01 3.50 -45.44
N ASP A 23 14.34 3.49 -45.47
CA ASP A 23 15.12 4.29 -46.42
C ASP A 23 14.95 3.80 -47.87
N MET A 24 15.00 2.49 -48.11
CA MET A 24 14.73 1.92 -49.43
C MET A 24 13.33 2.27 -49.94
N LEU A 25 12.31 2.13 -49.08
CA LEU A 25 10.91 2.44 -49.43
C LEU A 25 10.71 3.92 -49.71
N LYS A 26 11.38 4.81 -48.96
CA LYS A 26 11.37 6.25 -49.19
C LYS A 26 11.92 6.62 -50.56
N ASN A 27 12.94 5.89 -51.03
CA ASN A 27 13.59 6.10 -52.32
C ASN A 27 12.97 5.28 -53.48
N THR A 28 11.88 4.55 -53.25
CA THR A 28 11.20 3.74 -54.29
C THR A 28 9.89 4.41 -54.72
N PRO A 29 9.73 4.87 -55.98
CA PRO A 29 8.57 5.66 -56.40
C PRO A 29 7.26 4.86 -56.47
N ALA A 30 6.13 5.58 -56.48
CA ALA A 30 4.81 4.98 -56.67
C ALA A 30 4.72 4.30 -58.05
N GLY A 31 4.27 3.04 -58.09
CA GLY A 31 4.19 2.23 -59.30
C GLY A 31 5.41 1.32 -59.56
N HIS A 32 6.49 1.44 -58.78
CA HIS A 32 7.61 0.49 -58.86
C HIS A 32 7.20 -0.89 -58.35
N ALA A 33 7.63 -1.95 -59.04
CA ALA A 33 7.27 -3.35 -58.73
C ALA A 33 7.63 -3.74 -57.28
N ASP A 34 8.76 -3.25 -56.77
CA ASP A 34 9.26 -3.57 -55.42
C ASP A 34 8.63 -2.75 -54.29
N ARG A 35 7.81 -1.73 -54.60
CA ARG A 35 7.26 -0.85 -53.55
C ARG A 35 6.36 -1.61 -52.58
N LEU A 36 5.43 -2.43 -53.11
CA LEU A 36 4.53 -3.25 -52.29
C LEU A 36 5.29 -4.31 -51.48
N PRO A 37 6.22 -5.10 -52.08
CA PRO A 37 7.10 -5.99 -51.32
C PRO A 37 7.87 -5.30 -50.18
N LEU A 38 8.43 -4.10 -50.42
CA LEU A 38 9.13 -3.34 -49.39
C LEU A 38 8.21 -2.90 -48.24
N GLN A 39 6.98 -2.50 -48.54
CA GLN A 39 5.97 -2.16 -47.52
C GLN A 39 5.60 -3.38 -46.68
N MET A 40 5.37 -4.52 -47.31
CA MET A 40 5.05 -5.77 -46.62
C MET A 40 6.21 -6.22 -45.72
N ALA A 41 7.44 -6.21 -46.24
CA ALA A 41 8.63 -6.58 -45.48
C ALA A 41 8.86 -5.64 -44.28
N LEU A 42 8.65 -4.33 -44.45
CA LEU A 42 8.74 -3.36 -43.37
C LEU A 42 7.71 -3.65 -42.27
N ALA A 43 6.44 -3.84 -42.64
CA ALA A 43 5.37 -4.15 -41.70
C ALA A 43 5.60 -5.47 -40.94
N GLU A 44 6.12 -6.50 -41.63
CA GLU A 44 6.49 -7.77 -41.01
C GLU A 44 7.62 -7.61 -39.99
N LEU A 45 8.64 -6.80 -40.31
CA LEU A 45 9.74 -6.53 -39.37
C LEU A 45 9.32 -5.69 -38.17
N GLU A 46 8.44 -4.70 -38.36
CA GLU A 46 7.86 -3.92 -37.26
C GLU A 46 7.04 -4.83 -36.32
N THR A 47 6.18 -5.68 -36.89
CA THR A 47 5.41 -6.68 -36.12
C THR A 47 6.33 -7.67 -35.39
N LEU A 48 7.43 -8.09 -36.02
CA LEU A 48 8.41 -8.97 -35.40
C LEU A 48 9.17 -8.27 -34.27
N ALA A 49 9.46 -6.97 -34.40
CA ALA A 49 10.06 -6.15 -33.34
C ALA A 49 9.19 -6.16 -32.08
N GLU A 50 7.90 -5.92 -32.25
CA GLU A 50 6.91 -5.94 -31.17
C GLU A 50 6.84 -7.33 -30.51
N LYS A 51 6.76 -8.40 -31.31
CA LYS A 51 6.77 -9.78 -30.82
C LYS A 51 8.03 -10.12 -30.02
N LEU A 52 9.21 -9.67 -30.48
CA LEU A 52 10.47 -9.88 -29.76
C LEU A 52 10.48 -9.13 -28.43
N ASN A 53 10.01 -7.88 -28.41
CA ASN A 53 9.93 -7.10 -27.18
C ASN A 53 8.95 -7.72 -26.17
N GLU A 54 7.82 -8.21 -26.65
CA GLU A 54 6.84 -8.92 -25.82
C GLU A 54 7.42 -10.23 -25.26
N LYS A 55 8.13 -11.01 -26.09
CA LYS A 55 8.78 -12.25 -25.65
C LYS A 55 9.87 -12.00 -24.61
N LYS A 56 10.61 -10.89 -24.72
CA LYS A 56 11.53 -10.44 -23.69
C LYS A 56 10.78 -10.12 -22.39
N ARG A 57 9.71 -9.32 -22.47
CA ARG A 57 8.87 -8.97 -21.31
C ARG A 57 8.35 -10.22 -20.59
N GLU A 58 7.78 -11.17 -21.32
CA GLU A 58 7.34 -12.46 -20.76
C GLU A 58 8.50 -13.23 -20.09
N ALA A 59 9.68 -13.24 -20.71
CA ALA A 59 10.85 -13.93 -20.17
C ALA A 59 11.34 -13.29 -18.86
N ASP A 60 11.36 -11.97 -18.79
CA ASP A 60 11.74 -11.20 -17.61
C ASP A 60 10.72 -11.43 -16.47
N GLN A 61 9.41 -11.34 -16.75
CA GLN A 61 8.35 -11.65 -15.78
C GLN A 61 8.46 -13.09 -15.24
N ARG A 62 8.68 -14.08 -16.11
CA ARG A 62 8.91 -15.48 -15.69
C ARG A 62 10.19 -15.63 -14.88
N CYS A 63 11.21 -14.82 -15.13
CA CYS A 63 12.44 -14.83 -14.34
C CYS A 63 12.17 -14.34 -12.92
N GLU A 64 11.46 -13.21 -12.77
CA GLU A 64 11.12 -12.64 -11.46
C GLU A 64 10.25 -13.59 -10.63
N ILE A 65 9.21 -14.18 -11.22
CA ILE A 65 8.35 -15.15 -10.52
C ILE A 65 9.13 -16.37 -10.04
N ARG A 66 10.06 -16.89 -10.87
CA ARG A 66 10.96 -17.98 -10.45
C ARG A 66 11.86 -17.57 -9.30
N HIS A 67 12.34 -16.33 -9.29
CA HIS A 67 13.16 -15.82 -8.20
C HIS A 67 12.36 -15.77 -6.88
N ILE A 68 11.14 -15.24 -6.91
CA ILE A 68 10.23 -15.23 -5.75
C ILE A 68 9.95 -16.66 -5.27
N ALA A 69 9.60 -17.57 -6.17
CA ALA A 69 9.28 -18.95 -5.84
C ALA A 69 10.46 -19.69 -5.19
N LYS A 70 11.69 -19.41 -5.66
CA LYS A 70 12.93 -19.92 -5.06
C LYS A 70 13.17 -19.33 -3.66
N ALA A 71 13.01 -18.02 -3.51
CA ALA A 71 13.22 -17.30 -2.25
C ALA A 71 12.25 -17.74 -1.14
N MET A 72 11.04 -18.18 -1.50
CA MET A 72 10.01 -18.63 -0.56
C MET A 72 10.20 -20.08 -0.08
N ASN A 73 11.09 -20.86 -0.72
CA ASN A 73 11.44 -22.25 -0.36
C ASN A 73 10.22 -23.18 -0.14
N GLU A 74 9.13 -22.95 -0.88
CA GLU A 74 7.87 -23.67 -0.68
C GLU A 74 7.49 -24.45 -1.93
N ARG A 75 7.50 -25.79 -1.83
CA ARG A 75 7.24 -26.70 -2.97
C ARG A 75 5.87 -26.51 -3.59
N TYR A 76 4.87 -26.18 -2.78
CA TYR A 76 3.51 -25.90 -3.25
C TYR A 76 3.44 -24.59 -4.03
N LEU A 77 4.11 -23.54 -3.54
CA LEU A 77 4.17 -22.26 -4.22
C LEU A 77 4.95 -22.34 -5.54
N ASN A 78 6.01 -23.14 -5.61
CA ASN A 78 6.70 -23.38 -6.88
C ASN A 78 5.76 -23.95 -7.95
N LYS A 79 4.86 -24.88 -7.59
CA LYS A 79 3.83 -25.38 -8.52
C LYS A 79 2.84 -24.27 -8.89
N LEU A 80 2.33 -23.55 -7.91
CA LEU A 80 1.38 -22.46 -8.14
C LEU A 80 1.98 -21.34 -9.02
N LEU A 81 3.20 -20.93 -8.74
CA LEU A 81 3.91 -19.85 -9.45
C LEU A 81 4.50 -20.31 -10.79
N SER A 82 4.67 -21.62 -11.00
CA SER A 82 5.08 -22.17 -12.30
C SER A 82 3.99 -22.10 -13.38
N ASN A 83 2.75 -21.74 -13.01
CA ASN A 83 1.69 -21.51 -13.98
C ASN A 83 2.08 -20.32 -14.86
N GLY A 84 2.32 -20.56 -16.15
CA GLY A 84 3.02 -19.63 -17.05
C GLY A 84 2.32 -18.30 -17.35
N SER A 85 1.13 -18.06 -16.78
CA SER A 85 0.36 -16.82 -16.92
C SER A 85 0.55 -15.82 -15.77
N ARG A 86 1.29 -16.19 -14.72
CA ARG A 86 1.49 -15.32 -13.55
C ARG A 86 2.65 -14.37 -13.75
N TYR A 87 2.44 -13.12 -13.36
CA TYR A 87 3.48 -12.08 -13.32
C TYR A 87 3.29 -11.18 -12.10
N LEU A 88 4.39 -10.60 -11.63
CA LEU A 88 4.38 -9.68 -10.51
C LEU A 88 3.89 -8.32 -10.98
N ILE A 89 2.86 -7.80 -10.32
CA ILE A 89 2.39 -6.43 -10.50
C ILE A 89 3.15 -5.51 -9.56
N ARG A 90 3.25 -5.89 -8.28
CA ARG A 90 3.82 -5.02 -7.25
C ARG A 90 4.35 -5.81 -6.06
N SER A 91 5.36 -5.26 -5.38
CA SER A 91 5.85 -5.79 -4.12
C SER A 91 6.42 -4.69 -3.24
N ASP A 92 6.03 -4.66 -1.97
CA ASP A 92 6.48 -3.66 -0.99
C ASP A 92 6.60 -4.26 0.41
N ASP A 93 7.45 -3.65 1.22
CA ASP A 93 7.51 -3.89 2.66
C ASP A 93 6.46 -3.04 3.39
N MET A 94 5.75 -3.67 4.31
CA MET A 94 4.68 -3.09 5.11
C MET A 94 4.75 -3.59 6.55
N VAL A 95 4.13 -2.85 7.46
CA VAL A 95 4.02 -3.25 8.87
C VAL A 95 2.61 -3.78 9.14
N GLU A 96 2.49 -5.09 9.36
CA GLU A 96 1.26 -5.73 9.82
C GLU A 96 1.03 -5.43 11.30
N THR A 97 -0.13 -4.87 11.64
CA THR A 97 -0.57 -4.69 13.03
C THR A 97 -1.47 -5.85 13.42
N VAL A 98 -1.06 -6.59 14.45
CA VAL A 98 -1.80 -7.77 14.95
C VAL A 98 -2.60 -7.35 16.17
N TYR A 99 -3.91 -7.56 16.11
CA TYR A 99 -4.85 -7.24 17.17
C TYR A 99 -5.27 -8.49 17.94
N ASN A 100 -5.66 -8.32 19.22
CA ASN A 100 -6.33 -9.36 19.99
C ASN A 100 -7.84 -9.37 19.71
N GLU A 101 -8.56 -10.32 20.32
CA GLU A 101 -10.02 -10.43 20.20
C GLU A 101 -10.78 -9.20 20.75
N ARG A 102 -10.13 -8.41 21.62
CA ARG A 102 -10.66 -7.17 22.20
C ARG A 102 -10.35 -5.94 21.35
N GLY A 103 -9.62 -6.10 20.25
CA GLY A 103 -9.22 -5.01 19.36
C GLY A 103 -8.00 -4.21 19.80
N GLU A 104 -7.25 -4.69 20.79
CA GLU A 104 -6.02 -4.05 21.25
C GLU A 104 -4.82 -4.53 20.43
N VAL A 105 -3.86 -3.64 20.18
CA VAL A 105 -2.64 -3.98 19.44
C VAL A 105 -1.76 -4.89 20.29
N ILE A 106 -1.52 -6.11 19.82
CA ILE A 106 -0.59 -7.06 20.46
C ILE A 106 0.84 -6.77 20.01
N LYS A 107 1.03 -6.64 18.69
CA LYS A 107 2.36 -6.53 18.07
C LYS A 107 2.29 -6.02 16.64
N THR A 108 3.40 -5.44 16.21
CA THR A 108 3.66 -5.10 14.81
C THR A 108 4.65 -6.09 14.21
N LYS A 109 4.55 -6.35 12.91
CA LYS A 109 5.45 -7.26 12.20
C LYS A 109 5.78 -6.72 10.83
N GLU A 110 7.05 -6.78 10.47
CA GLU A 110 7.49 -6.50 9.11
C GLU A 110 7.09 -7.64 8.17
N ARG A 111 6.42 -7.26 7.09
CA ARG A 111 5.91 -8.15 6.06
C ARG A 111 6.29 -7.60 4.69
N ARG A 112 6.56 -8.51 3.76
CA ARG A 112 6.63 -8.24 2.33
C ARG A 112 5.33 -8.71 1.70
N LEU A 113 4.61 -7.80 1.05
CA LEU A 113 3.47 -8.17 0.21
C LEU A 113 3.92 -8.36 -1.24
N PHE A 114 3.30 -9.33 -1.91
CA PHE A 114 3.47 -9.59 -3.34
C PHE A 114 2.10 -9.62 -3.99
N LEU A 115 1.85 -8.67 -4.88
CA LEU A 115 0.66 -8.59 -5.71
C LEU A 115 0.99 -9.18 -7.08
N LEU A 116 0.42 -10.36 -7.35
CA LEU A 116 0.40 -10.97 -8.67
C LEU A 116 -0.89 -10.57 -9.39
N ASN A 117 -0.99 -10.91 -10.67
CA ASN A 117 -2.19 -10.66 -11.46
C ASN A 117 -3.46 -11.40 -11.00
N ASP A 118 -3.33 -12.46 -10.20
CA ASP A 118 -4.47 -13.26 -9.72
C ASP A 118 -4.41 -13.58 -8.21
N VAL A 119 -3.29 -13.28 -7.54
CA VAL A 119 -3.05 -13.69 -6.14
C VAL A 119 -2.35 -12.59 -5.36
N LEU A 120 -2.77 -12.38 -4.11
CA LEU A 120 -2.04 -11.60 -3.11
C LEU A 120 -1.35 -12.54 -2.13
N MET A 121 -0.07 -12.27 -1.85
CA MET A 121 0.73 -13.05 -0.91
C MET A 121 1.35 -12.16 0.15
N CYS A 122 1.44 -12.68 1.38
CA CYS A 122 2.15 -12.05 2.48
C CYS A 122 3.23 -12.99 3.01
N ALA A 123 4.44 -12.47 3.13
CA ALA A 123 5.57 -13.19 3.70
C ALA A 123 6.31 -12.33 4.72
N THR A 124 7.13 -12.96 5.55
CA THR A 124 8.17 -12.26 6.32
C THR A 124 9.51 -12.47 5.66
N ALA A 125 10.24 -11.37 5.47
CA ALA A 125 11.64 -11.42 5.08
C ALA A 125 12.48 -12.02 6.21
N ASN A 126 13.23 -13.08 5.92
CA ASN A 126 14.28 -13.58 6.78
C ASN A 126 15.58 -12.93 6.32
N VAL A 127 15.86 -11.72 6.82
CA VAL A 127 17.14 -11.07 6.60
C VAL A 127 18.14 -11.73 7.53
N ARG A 128 18.83 -12.76 7.02
CA ARG A 128 20.11 -13.14 7.62
C ARG A 128 21.11 -12.09 7.15
N CYS A 129 21.49 -11.16 8.03
CA CYS A 129 22.68 -10.35 7.80
C CYS A 129 23.88 -11.31 7.77
N PRO A 130 24.62 -11.45 6.66
CA PRO A 130 25.94 -12.03 6.72
C PRO A 130 26.82 -11.01 7.42
N ASP A 131 27.45 -11.39 8.53
CA ASP A 131 28.41 -10.55 9.22
C ASP A 131 29.47 -10.04 8.23
N GLY A 132 29.62 -8.72 8.16
CA GLY A 132 30.89 -8.06 7.86
C GLY A 132 31.55 -8.21 6.48
N SER A 133 30.82 -8.38 5.37
CA SER A 133 31.42 -8.10 4.05
C SER A 133 30.40 -7.56 3.02
N GLY A 134 30.69 -6.37 2.49
CA GLY A 134 29.84 -5.62 1.57
C GLY A 134 29.76 -6.24 0.18
N ASN A 135 28.98 -7.30 0.04
CA ASN A 135 28.50 -7.78 -1.25
C ASN A 135 27.00 -8.10 -1.19
N VAL A 136 26.27 -7.50 -2.14
CA VAL A 136 24.85 -7.59 -2.52
C VAL A 136 24.04 -8.71 -1.83
N PRO A 137 22.91 -8.40 -1.14
CA PRO A 137 22.07 -9.43 -0.52
C PRO A 137 21.27 -10.19 -1.59
N LEU A 138 21.90 -11.19 -2.22
CA LEU A 138 21.34 -11.93 -3.36
C LEU A 138 20.42 -13.10 -2.95
N ASP A 139 20.26 -13.40 -1.65
CA ASP A 139 19.46 -14.55 -1.20
C ASP A 139 18.58 -14.20 0.01
N GLN A 140 17.76 -13.15 -0.14
CA GLN A 140 16.70 -12.86 0.83
C GLN A 140 15.69 -14.01 0.79
N LYS A 141 15.54 -14.73 1.91
CA LYS A 141 14.58 -15.83 2.03
C LYS A 141 13.28 -15.30 2.61
N PHE A 142 12.15 -15.75 2.09
CA PHE A 142 10.84 -15.35 2.57
C PHE A 142 10.15 -16.52 3.22
N LEU A 143 9.50 -16.27 4.36
CA LEU A 143 8.59 -17.23 4.98
C LEU A 143 7.14 -16.80 4.70
N LEU A 144 6.46 -17.55 3.82
CA LEU A 144 5.05 -17.30 3.50
C LEU A 144 4.19 -17.40 4.78
N LYS A 145 3.26 -16.46 4.93
CA LYS A 145 2.23 -16.51 5.97
C LYS A 145 0.87 -16.89 5.42
N TRP A 146 0.51 -16.32 4.27
CA TRP A 146 -0.73 -16.64 3.58
C TRP A 146 -0.63 -16.22 2.12
N SER A 147 -1.39 -16.91 1.27
CA SER A 147 -1.56 -16.64 -0.16
C SER A 147 -3.04 -16.80 -0.47
N VAL A 148 -3.64 -15.79 -1.09
CA VAL A 148 -5.09 -15.71 -1.32
C VAL A 148 -5.35 -15.21 -2.75
N PRO A 149 -6.22 -15.87 -3.53
CA PRO A 149 -6.67 -15.33 -4.82
C PRO A 149 -7.31 -13.95 -4.67
N LEU A 150 -7.02 -13.03 -5.59
CA LEU A 150 -7.53 -11.66 -5.52
C LEU A 150 -9.06 -11.58 -5.49
N SER A 151 -9.76 -12.56 -6.08
CA SER A 151 -11.22 -12.66 -6.03
C SER A 151 -11.81 -12.78 -4.61
N PHE A 152 -10.98 -13.12 -3.61
CA PHE A 152 -11.39 -13.27 -2.21
C PHE A 152 -10.80 -12.19 -1.29
N VAL A 153 -10.14 -11.17 -1.84
CA VAL A 153 -9.57 -10.07 -1.06
C VAL A 153 -10.53 -8.89 -1.11
N GLU A 154 -11.03 -8.46 0.06
CA GLU A 154 -11.85 -7.26 0.18
C GLU A 154 -11.06 -6.16 0.91
N VAL A 155 -10.96 -4.98 0.30
CA VAL A 155 -10.31 -3.82 0.91
C VAL A 155 -11.35 -3.06 1.73
N LEU A 156 -11.08 -2.90 3.02
CA LEU A 156 -11.93 -2.13 3.93
C LEU A 156 -11.39 -0.71 4.03
N GLU A 157 -12.04 0.22 3.34
CA GLU A 157 -11.74 1.64 3.45
C GLU A 157 -12.34 2.24 4.72
N PHE A 158 -11.55 3.10 5.39
CA PHE A 158 -12.00 3.94 6.48
C PHE A 158 -11.76 5.40 6.07
N GLY A 159 -12.82 6.21 6.09
CA GLY A 159 -12.71 7.67 5.94
C GLY A 159 -13.18 8.29 4.61
N SER A 160 -13.92 7.58 3.75
CA SER A 160 -14.54 8.19 2.54
C SER A 160 -15.90 8.84 2.82
N SER A 161 -16.03 9.62 3.90
CA SER A 161 -17.14 10.55 4.06
C SER A 161 -16.62 11.88 4.62
N GLU A 162 -16.32 12.83 3.73
CA GLU A 162 -16.38 14.29 3.91
C GLU A 162 -15.47 15.08 2.93
N ASP A 163 -15.17 14.58 1.72
CA ASP A 163 -14.51 15.39 0.67
C ASP A 163 -15.49 15.94 -0.39
N MET A 164 -16.76 16.18 -0.02
CA MET A 164 -17.68 17.00 -0.82
C MET A 164 -18.63 17.83 0.06
N ALA A 165 -18.15 18.97 0.54
CA ALA A 165 -19.00 20.09 0.95
C ALA A 165 -18.28 21.42 0.71
N ASP A 166 -18.54 21.91 -0.49
CA ASP A 166 -18.62 23.27 -0.98
C ASP A 166 -18.18 24.48 -0.12
N SER A 167 -17.67 25.46 -0.86
CA SER A 167 -17.28 26.80 -0.48
C SER A 167 -18.38 27.57 0.26
N SER A 168 -18.19 27.93 1.54
CA SER A 168 -18.76 29.16 2.11
C SER A 168 -18.08 29.57 3.42
N ARG A 169 -18.10 30.88 3.66
CA ARG A 169 -17.41 31.62 4.74
C ARG A 169 -18.11 31.38 6.09
N TYR A 170 -17.36 31.67 7.17
CA TYR A 170 -17.70 31.74 8.61
C TYR A 170 -17.35 30.50 9.47
N PRO A 171 -16.63 30.68 10.61
CA PRO A 171 -16.35 29.60 11.56
C PRO A 171 -17.59 29.33 12.43
N ALA A 172 -18.17 28.13 12.29
CA ALA A 172 -19.28 27.70 13.13
C ALA A 172 -18.78 27.19 14.48
N SER A 173 -19.51 27.57 15.54
CA SER A 173 -19.27 27.23 16.94
C SER A 173 -19.28 25.72 17.18
N HIS A 174 -18.31 25.24 17.97
CA HIS A 174 -18.12 23.83 18.32
C HIS A 174 -19.28 23.31 19.19
N SER A 175 -20.25 22.63 18.57
CA SER A 175 -21.08 21.61 19.25
C SER A 175 -20.39 20.26 19.07
N GLY A 176 -20.03 19.59 20.17
CA GLY A 176 -19.25 18.35 20.21
C GLY A 176 -19.97 17.11 19.67
N GLU A 177 -20.33 17.10 18.39
CA GLU A 177 -21.13 16.03 17.79
C GLU A 177 -20.65 15.55 16.40
N LYS A 178 -19.40 15.82 16.01
CA LYS A 178 -18.86 15.42 14.70
C LYS A 178 -17.62 14.52 14.70
N VAL A 179 -17.50 13.68 15.72
CA VAL A 179 -16.77 12.39 15.58
C VAL A 179 -17.65 11.28 16.13
N VAL A 180 -18.86 11.14 15.58
CA VAL A 180 -19.65 9.92 15.78
C VAL A 180 -19.01 8.85 14.91
N ILE A 181 -18.16 8.03 15.52
CA ILE A 181 -17.79 6.72 14.98
C ILE A 181 -19.07 5.89 14.98
N ASN A 182 -19.86 5.99 13.93
CA ASN A 182 -21.00 5.10 13.71
C ASN A 182 -20.47 3.74 13.23
N ALA A 183 -19.64 3.10 14.05
CA ALA A 183 -19.31 1.70 13.89
C ALA A 183 -20.54 0.91 14.31
N LYS A 184 -21.26 0.35 13.32
CA LYS A 184 -22.24 -0.72 13.57
C LYS A 184 -21.59 -1.73 14.54
N PRO A 185 -22.32 -2.27 15.52
CA PRO A 185 -21.77 -3.09 16.61
C PRO A 185 -21.05 -4.39 16.18
N ASN A 186 -21.03 -4.72 14.88
CA ASN A 186 -20.37 -5.90 14.32
C ASN A 186 -19.09 -5.61 13.50
N LYS A 187 -18.54 -4.39 13.51
CA LYS A 187 -17.20 -4.12 12.95
C LYS A 187 -16.30 -3.49 14.01
N LEU A 188 -15.50 -4.32 14.70
CA LEU A 188 -14.41 -3.89 15.56
C LEU A 188 -13.46 -3.00 14.73
N TYR A 189 -13.48 -1.70 14.99
CA TYR A 189 -12.61 -0.74 14.35
C TYR A 189 -11.16 -0.93 14.84
N MET A 190 -10.26 -1.35 13.94
CA MET A 190 -8.86 -1.69 14.24
C MET A 190 -7.93 -0.52 13.93
N GLY A 191 -8.17 0.61 14.62
CA GLY A 191 -7.32 1.81 14.52
C GLY A 191 -6.10 1.79 15.42
N PRO A 192 -5.21 2.82 15.33
CA PRO A 192 -4.08 2.99 16.23
C PRO A 192 -4.57 3.19 17.68
N GLY A 193 -4.75 2.09 18.41
CA GLY A 193 -5.44 2.06 19.70
C GLY A 193 -4.88 3.05 20.73
N GLN A 194 -3.55 3.24 20.76
CA GLN A 194 -2.93 4.23 21.65
C GLN A 194 -3.37 5.66 21.35
N LEU A 195 -3.44 6.05 20.07
CA LEU A 195 -3.83 7.42 19.70
C LEU A 195 -5.28 7.72 20.11
N TYR A 196 -6.16 6.74 19.98
CA TYR A 196 -7.55 6.85 20.42
C TYR A 196 -7.68 6.87 21.95
N GLN A 197 -6.90 6.05 22.66
CA GLN A 197 -6.88 6.10 24.12
C GLN A 197 -6.40 7.45 24.63
N ASP A 198 -5.32 7.98 24.05
CA ASP A 198 -4.80 9.31 24.37
C ASP A 198 -5.85 10.40 24.07
N LEU A 199 -6.58 10.30 22.95
CA LEU A 199 -7.67 11.21 22.61
C LEU A 199 -8.81 11.14 23.66
N GLN A 200 -9.21 9.93 24.07
CA GLN A 200 -10.20 9.75 25.13
C GLN A 200 -9.75 10.36 26.46
N ASN A 201 -8.48 10.19 26.82
CA ASN A 201 -7.90 10.81 28.01
C ASN A 201 -7.96 12.34 27.91
N LEU A 202 -7.59 12.94 26.78
CA LEU A 202 -7.68 14.39 26.57
C LEU A 202 -9.12 14.92 26.65
N ILE A 203 -10.09 14.18 26.12
CA ILE A 203 -11.52 14.52 26.22
C ILE A 203 -12.00 14.45 27.67
N HIS A 204 -11.59 13.41 28.40
CA HIS A 204 -11.88 13.27 29.82
C HIS A 204 -11.28 14.43 30.63
N ASP A 205 -10.01 14.74 30.40
CA ASP A 205 -9.30 15.85 31.06
C ASP A 205 -9.97 17.19 30.74
N LEU A 206 -10.42 17.41 29.50
CA LEU A 206 -11.16 18.61 29.12
C LEU A 206 -12.47 18.73 29.91
N SER A 207 -13.18 17.63 30.13
CA SER A 207 -14.39 17.61 30.97
C SER A 207 -14.07 18.03 32.41
N LEU A 208 -13.00 17.48 33.00
CA LEU A 208 -12.55 17.85 34.34
C LEU A 208 -12.11 19.32 34.43
N VAL A 209 -11.35 19.82 33.45
CA VAL A 209 -10.92 21.22 33.41
C VAL A 209 -12.10 22.17 33.25
N ASN A 210 -13.14 21.80 32.51
CA ASN A 210 -14.38 22.58 32.46
C ASN A 210 -15.09 22.64 33.82
N GLN A 211 -15.12 21.55 34.59
CA GLN A 211 -15.64 21.55 35.96
C GLN A 211 -14.80 22.45 36.87
N ILE A 212 -13.47 22.34 36.80
CA ILE A 212 -12.53 23.20 37.56
C ILE A 212 -12.74 24.66 37.18
N SER A 213 -12.90 24.97 35.88
CA SER A 213 -13.20 26.32 35.41
C SER A 213 -14.47 26.85 36.08
N SER A 214 -15.56 26.07 36.11
CA SER A 214 -16.77 26.46 36.84
C SER A 214 -16.54 26.71 38.33
N LEU A 215 -15.70 25.91 38.99
CA LEU A 215 -15.35 26.11 40.40
C LEU A 215 -14.53 27.39 40.59
N ILE A 216 -13.58 27.69 39.70
CA ILE A 216 -12.77 28.93 39.73
C ILE A 216 -13.68 30.16 39.59
N HIS A 217 -14.70 30.10 38.71
CA HIS A 217 -15.69 31.19 38.56
C HIS A 217 -16.54 31.41 39.82
N SER A 218 -16.65 30.42 40.71
CA SER A 218 -17.42 30.53 41.96
C SER A 218 -16.62 31.14 43.14
N LEU A 219 -15.31 31.34 42.97
CA LEU A 219 -14.45 31.90 44.01
C LEU A 219 -14.80 33.39 44.28
N LYS A 220 -14.81 33.77 45.56
CA LYS A 220 -15.10 35.15 46.01
C LYS A 220 -13.85 36.04 46.11
N GLY A 221 -12.66 35.45 46.04
CA GLY A 221 -11.37 36.14 46.15
C GLY A 221 -10.76 36.44 44.79
N ASN A 222 -9.84 37.43 44.75
CA ASN A 222 -9.06 37.73 43.56
C ASN A 222 -7.67 37.08 43.70
N TYR A 223 -7.42 36.02 42.93
CA TYR A 223 -6.17 35.26 42.97
C TYR A 223 -5.40 35.41 41.67
N GLN A 224 -4.11 35.74 41.76
CA GLN A 224 -3.29 35.97 40.55
C GLN A 224 -3.12 34.70 39.70
N ASN A 225 -2.94 33.53 40.32
CA ASN A 225 -2.62 32.29 39.60
C ASN A 225 -3.83 31.37 39.37
N VAL A 226 -4.95 31.63 40.02
CA VAL A 226 -6.18 30.83 39.93
C VAL A 226 -7.33 31.77 39.62
N ASN A 227 -7.44 32.15 38.35
CA ASN A 227 -8.46 33.05 37.84
C ASN A 227 -9.09 32.51 36.55
N SER A 228 -10.19 33.14 36.13
CA SER A 228 -10.94 32.72 34.93
C SER A 228 -10.10 32.72 33.65
N ALA A 229 -9.15 33.63 33.49
CA ALA A 229 -8.31 33.68 32.29
C ALA A 229 -7.40 32.45 32.21
N VAL A 230 -6.74 32.08 33.31
CA VAL A 230 -5.89 30.88 33.38
C VAL A 230 -6.71 29.61 33.13
N ALA A 231 -7.94 29.53 33.67
CA ALA A 231 -8.83 28.39 33.42
C ALA A 231 -9.25 28.27 31.95
N GLN A 232 -9.55 29.39 31.29
CA GLN A 232 -9.88 29.42 29.85
C GLN A 232 -8.67 29.06 28.97
N ASP A 233 -7.46 29.45 29.38
CA ASP A 233 -6.22 29.06 28.71
C ASP A 233 -6.00 27.54 28.78
N TRP A 234 -6.28 26.90 29.92
CA TRP A 234 -6.20 25.43 30.05
C TRP A 234 -7.21 24.72 29.14
N VAL A 235 -8.46 25.19 29.10
CA VAL A 235 -9.50 24.65 28.19
C VAL A 235 -9.04 24.76 26.73
N SER A 236 -8.58 25.94 26.32
CA SER A 236 -8.10 26.20 24.96
C SER A 236 -6.87 25.36 24.62
N GLY A 237 -5.97 25.14 25.58
CA GLY A 237 -4.80 24.28 25.44
C GLY A 237 -5.18 22.82 25.19
N LEU A 238 -6.11 22.27 25.97
CA LEU A 238 -6.60 20.89 25.79
C LEU A 238 -7.36 20.73 24.47
N GLN A 239 -8.19 21.69 24.07
CA GLN A 239 -8.86 21.67 22.76
C GLN A 239 -7.85 21.62 21.61
N ARG A 240 -6.76 22.39 21.69
CA ARG A 240 -5.67 22.34 20.69
C ARG A 240 -4.97 20.98 20.66
N LEU A 241 -4.74 20.38 21.82
CA LEU A 241 -4.15 19.04 21.93
C LEU A 241 -5.07 17.97 21.32
N ILE A 242 -6.38 18.06 21.57
CA ILE A 242 -7.40 17.18 20.97
C ILE A 242 -7.36 17.28 19.44
N LEU A 243 -7.41 18.50 18.88
CA LEU A 243 -7.36 18.71 17.43
C LEU A 243 -6.07 18.15 16.81
N LYS A 244 -4.93 18.39 17.46
CA LYS A 244 -3.65 17.82 17.03
C LYS A 244 -3.70 16.29 17.03
N LYS A 245 -4.32 15.69 18.05
CA LYS A 245 -4.42 14.24 18.17
C LYS A 245 -5.35 13.62 17.12
N GLU A 246 -6.45 14.29 16.79
CA GLU A 246 -7.33 13.90 15.69
C GLU A 246 -6.61 13.95 14.33
N GLU A 247 -5.76 14.96 14.11
CA GLU A 247 -4.93 15.05 12.91
C GLU A 247 -3.88 13.92 12.84
N GLU A 248 -3.23 13.59 13.96
CA GLU A 248 -2.32 12.43 14.05
C GLU A 248 -3.03 11.11 13.70
N ILE A 249 -4.26 10.91 14.20
CA ILE A 249 -5.10 9.74 13.86
C ILE A 249 -5.41 9.72 12.36
N ARG A 250 -5.88 10.85 11.80
CA ARG A 250 -6.20 10.95 10.38
C ARG A 250 -4.97 10.69 9.50
N ALA A 251 -3.81 11.17 9.91
CA ALA A 251 -2.55 10.92 9.22
C ALA A 251 -2.15 9.43 9.27
N ALA A 252 -2.32 8.76 10.41
CA ALA A 252 -2.08 7.32 10.53
C ALA A 252 -3.03 6.51 9.61
N ASP A 253 -4.31 6.89 9.56
CA ASP A 253 -5.33 6.21 8.74
C ASP A 253 -5.07 6.37 7.23
N ARG A 254 -4.46 7.48 6.81
CA ARG A 254 -4.00 7.69 5.43
C ARG A 254 -2.89 6.72 5.00
N CYS A 255 -2.21 6.06 5.92
CA CYS A 255 -1.21 5.03 5.62
C CYS A 255 -1.73 3.60 5.88
N ARG A 256 -2.96 3.46 6.39
CA ARG A 256 -3.50 2.16 6.80
C ARG A 256 -4.29 1.50 5.68
N ILE A 257 -3.95 0.25 5.37
CA ILE A 257 -4.71 -0.66 4.51
C ILE A 257 -5.30 -1.75 5.41
N GLN A 258 -6.59 -1.98 5.32
CA GLN A 258 -7.23 -3.10 6.00
C GLN A 258 -7.82 -4.03 4.96
N LEU A 259 -7.48 -5.31 5.05
CA LEU A 259 -7.93 -6.37 4.16
C LEU A 259 -8.79 -7.36 4.95
N GLN A 260 -9.91 -7.76 4.37
CA GLN A 260 -10.66 -8.92 4.83
C GLN A 260 -10.31 -10.11 3.93
N LEU A 261 -9.81 -11.18 4.55
CA LEU A 261 -9.26 -12.36 3.89
C LEU A 261 -9.97 -13.63 4.37
N PRO A 262 -10.11 -14.67 3.53
CA PRO A 262 -10.72 -15.93 3.93
C PRO A 262 -9.85 -16.63 5.00
N GLY A 263 -10.49 -17.03 6.09
CA GLY A 263 -9.92 -17.79 7.19
C GLY A 263 -10.17 -19.29 7.07
N LYS A 264 -9.75 -20.04 8.09
CA LYS A 264 -10.03 -21.48 8.17
C LYS A 264 -11.51 -21.73 8.44
N HIS A 265 -12.11 -22.73 7.79
CA HIS A 265 -13.48 -23.13 8.09
C HIS A 265 -13.68 -23.38 9.58
N ASP A 266 -14.81 -22.94 10.11
CA ASP A 266 -15.18 -23.24 11.48
C ASP A 266 -15.49 -24.73 11.65
N LYS A 267 -15.70 -25.16 12.90
CA LYS A 267 -16.05 -26.57 13.22
C LYS A 267 -17.36 -27.03 12.55
N SER A 268 -18.17 -26.11 12.03
CA SER A 268 -19.43 -26.37 11.32
C SER A 268 -19.31 -26.27 9.79
N GLY A 269 -18.09 -26.05 9.27
CA GLY A 269 -17.82 -25.94 7.83
C GLY A 269 -18.10 -24.57 7.23
N ARG A 270 -18.54 -23.58 8.02
CA ARG A 270 -18.84 -22.23 7.49
C ARG A 270 -17.55 -21.49 7.16
N PRO A 271 -17.52 -20.72 6.06
CA PRO A 271 -16.39 -19.87 5.73
C PRO A 271 -16.22 -18.82 6.82
N THR A 272 -14.99 -18.68 7.32
CA THR A 272 -14.63 -17.60 8.24
C THR A 272 -13.76 -16.59 7.49
N TYR A 273 -13.63 -15.40 8.05
CA TYR A 273 -12.75 -14.36 7.54
C TYR A 273 -11.88 -13.84 8.67
N PHE A 274 -10.67 -13.41 8.34
CA PHE A 274 -9.79 -12.68 9.25
C PHE A 274 -9.42 -11.33 8.65
N SER A 275 -9.19 -10.34 9.52
CA SER A 275 -8.77 -9.00 9.12
C SER A 275 -7.25 -8.89 9.21
N ALA A 276 -6.61 -8.46 8.12
CA ALA A 276 -5.18 -8.13 8.08
C ALA A 276 -5.03 -6.61 7.93
N VAL A 277 -4.31 -5.98 8.87
CA VAL A 277 -4.14 -4.52 8.89
C VAL A 277 -2.67 -4.20 8.64
N PHE A 278 -2.40 -3.44 7.58
CA PHE A 278 -1.07 -3.05 7.16
C PHE A 278 -0.92 -1.54 7.22
N ASN A 279 0.24 -1.08 7.67
CA ASN A 279 0.65 0.32 7.55
C ASN A 279 1.72 0.43 6.47
N THR A 280 1.50 1.35 5.53
CA THR A 280 2.45 1.71 4.49
C THR A 280 3.41 2.78 4.99
N LEU A 281 4.55 2.92 4.31
CA LEU A 281 5.55 3.95 4.62
C LEU A 281 5.04 5.36 4.29
N SER A 282 4.11 5.49 3.34
CA SER A 282 3.52 6.76 2.94
C SER A 282 2.07 6.61 2.45
N PRO A 283 1.27 7.70 2.49
CA PRO A 283 -0.07 7.70 1.91
C PRO A 283 -0.07 7.40 0.41
N ALA A 284 0.95 7.86 -0.33
CA ALA A 284 1.09 7.59 -1.76
C ALA A 284 1.27 6.08 -2.03
N THR A 285 2.02 5.39 -1.17
CA THR A 285 2.14 3.93 -1.22
C THR A 285 0.76 3.29 -1.03
N LYS A 286 -0.05 3.72 -0.04
CA LYS A 286 -1.42 3.21 0.13
C LYS A 286 -2.25 3.39 -1.13
N GLN A 287 -2.27 4.60 -1.70
CA GLN A 287 -3.02 4.91 -2.92
C GLN A 287 -2.61 4.06 -4.11
N SER A 288 -1.34 3.67 -4.21
CA SER A 288 -0.88 2.79 -5.30
C SER A 288 -1.24 1.31 -5.13
N TRP A 289 -1.74 0.92 -3.96
CA TRP A 289 -2.17 -0.44 -3.63
C TRP A 289 -3.69 -0.64 -3.68
N ILE A 290 -4.46 0.45 -3.58
CA ILE A 290 -5.93 0.48 -3.68
C ILE A 290 -6.31 0.78 -5.13
#